data_AF-A0A7C1C3W9-F1
#
_entry.id   AF-A0A7C1C3W9-F1
#
_cell.length_a   1.000
_cell.length_b   1.000
_cell.length_c   1.000
_cell.angle_alpha   90.00
_cell.angle_beta   90.00
_cell.angle_gamma   90.00
#
_symmetry.space_group_name_H-M   'P 1'
#
loop_
_entity.id
_entity.type
_entity.pdbx_description
1 polymer ?
#
loop_
_entity_poly.entity_id
_entity_poly.type
_entity_poly.pdbx_seq_one_letter_code
_entity_poly.pdbx_strand_id
1 'polypeptide(L)'
;MKVIRSFTFFIALTMITYGCNSHSKANTWSEQQKDKWTTECLELMKANGTNDKAAKAFCDCMLEKTSDKYTPEEAAKMTLEEERKIWENCDYQW
;
A
#
# COMPACT_ATOMS: atom_id res chain seq x y z
N MET A 1 46.15 -34.92 3.48
CA MET A 1 44.94 -34.71 2.66
C MET A 1 44.07 -33.69 3.35
N LYS A 2 43.74 -32.62 2.61
CA LYS A 2 42.85 -31.53 3.01
C LYS A 2 41.39 -32.02 2.98
N VAL A 3 40.49 -31.14 3.40
CA VAL A 3 39.01 -31.20 3.31
C VAL A 3 38.29 -32.18 4.24
N ILE A 4 38.15 -31.80 5.52
CA ILE A 4 37.04 -32.25 6.36
C ILE A 4 36.33 -31.04 6.97
N ARG A 5 35.10 -30.84 6.46
CA ARG A 5 33.93 -30.22 7.10
C ARG A 5 33.89 -28.70 7.32
N SER A 6 34.35 -27.92 6.35
CA SER A 6 33.80 -26.57 6.08
C SER A 6 32.43 -26.64 5.38
N PHE A 7 31.53 -27.54 5.81
CA PHE A 7 30.20 -27.70 5.20
C PHE A 7 29.07 -27.09 6.06
N THR A 8 29.35 -26.73 7.32
CA THR A 8 28.36 -26.20 8.26
C THR A 8 28.25 -24.66 8.26
N PHE A 9 28.94 -23.97 7.35
CA PHE A 9 28.84 -22.51 7.20
C PHE A 9 28.04 -22.08 5.96
N PHE A 10 27.78 -22.98 5.02
CA PHE A 10 27.08 -22.65 3.77
C PHE A 10 25.55 -22.71 3.88
N ILE A 11 25.01 -23.44 4.87
CA ILE A 11 23.55 -23.64 5.03
C ILE A 11 22.86 -22.42 5.70
N ALA A 12 23.62 -21.60 6.43
CA ALA A 12 23.08 -20.40 7.07
C ALA A 12 22.89 -19.21 6.10
N LEU A 13 23.55 -19.23 4.93
CA LEU A 13 23.51 -18.12 3.97
C LEU A 13 22.34 -18.22 2.96
N THR A 14 21.72 -19.40 2.81
CA THR A 14 20.68 -19.65 1.80
C THR A 14 19.25 -19.34 2.25
N MET A 15 19.02 -18.93 3.50
CA MET A 15 17.67 -18.61 4.00
C MET A 15 17.25 -17.13 3.82
N ILE A 16 18.09 -16.25 3.26
CA ILE A 16 17.79 -14.81 3.16
C ILE A 16 17.06 -14.43 1.85
N THR A 17 16.92 -15.33 0.87
CA THR A 17 16.37 -14.96 -0.45
C THR A 17 14.86 -15.09 -0.62
N TYR A 18 14.10 -15.39 0.43
CA TYR A 18 12.62 -15.23 0.40
C TYR A 18 12.22 -13.79 0.71
N GLY A 19 12.87 -12.81 0.07
CA GLY A 19 12.37 -11.44 0.05
C GLY A 19 11.02 -11.43 -0.66
N CYS A 20 9.98 -10.92 -0.01
CA CYS A 20 8.62 -10.86 -0.51
C CYS A 20 8.56 -10.30 -1.95
N ASN A 21 8.17 -11.13 -2.92
CA ASN A 21 7.55 -10.64 -4.14
C ASN A 21 6.11 -10.20 -3.82
N SER A 22 5.93 -9.08 -3.11
CA SER A 22 4.62 -8.41 -3.09
C SER A 22 4.46 -7.72 -4.43
N HIS A 23 3.75 -8.38 -5.35
CA HIS A 23 3.45 -7.79 -6.66
C HIS A 23 2.41 -6.69 -6.46
N SER A 24 2.90 -5.47 -6.23
CA SER A 24 2.07 -4.28 -6.12
C SER A 24 1.15 -4.16 -7.33
N LYS A 25 -0.12 -3.82 -7.12
CA LYS A 25 -1.09 -3.56 -8.18
C LYS A 25 -1.12 -2.08 -8.58
N ALA A 26 -0.23 -1.25 -8.05
CA ALA A 26 -0.24 0.20 -8.30
C ALA A 26 -0.06 0.56 -9.78
N ASN A 27 0.58 -0.32 -10.56
CA ASN A 27 0.75 -0.18 -12.00
C ASN A 27 -0.53 -0.44 -12.81
N THR A 28 -1.58 -1.00 -12.20
CA THR A 28 -2.90 -1.20 -12.83
C THR A 28 -3.77 0.06 -12.79
N TRP A 29 -3.33 1.08 -12.05
CA TRP A 29 -4.00 2.38 -11.94
C TRP A 29 -3.40 3.36 -12.94
N SER A 30 -4.24 3.93 -13.80
CA SER A 30 -3.83 5.05 -14.64
C SER A 30 -3.68 6.32 -13.80
N GLU A 31 -2.87 7.27 -14.27
CA GLU A 31 -2.74 8.57 -13.60
C GLU A 31 -4.08 9.29 -13.50
N GLN A 32 -4.94 9.20 -14.53
CA GLN A 32 -6.29 9.77 -14.48
C GLN A 32 -7.16 9.14 -13.38
N GLN A 33 -7.04 7.83 -13.12
CA GLN A 33 -7.76 7.16 -12.04
C GLN A 33 -7.26 7.59 -10.67
N LYS A 34 -5.94 7.72 -10.51
CA LYS A 34 -5.30 8.22 -9.28
C LYS A 34 -5.71 9.66 -8.99
N ASP A 35 -5.70 10.51 -10.01
CA ASP A 35 -6.09 11.92 -9.90
C ASP A 35 -7.57 12.07 -9.52
N LYS A 36 -8.45 11.29 -10.18
CA LYS A 36 -9.87 11.27 -9.86
C LYS A 36 -10.11 10.85 -8.41
N TRP A 37 -9.52 9.73 -7.99
CA TRP A 37 -9.63 9.23 -6.62
C TRP A 37 -9.16 10.27 -5.60
N THR A 38 -7.99 10.87 -5.83
CA THR A 38 -7.42 11.87 -4.93
C THR A 38 -8.29 13.11 -4.85
N THR A 39 -8.87 13.54 -5.96
CA THR A 39 -9.79 14.69 -6.01
C THR A 39 -11.06 14.42 -5.20
N GLU A 40 -11.72 13.28 -5.44
CA GLU A 40 -12.94 12.88 -4.73
C GLU A 40 -12.68 12.73 -3.22
N CYS A 41 -11.54 12.15 -2.85
CA CYS A 41 -11.11 12.07 -1.47
C CYS A 41 -10.92 13.46 -0.85
N LEU A 42 -10.18 14.35 -1.51
CA LEU A 42 -9.93 15.70 -1.01
C LEU A 42 -11.22 16.49 -0.80
N GLU A 43 -12.18 16.37 -1.72
CA GLU A 43 -13.51 17.00 -1.59
C GLU A 43 -14.25 16.50 -0.34
N LEU A 44 -14.23 15.19 -0.09
CA LEU A 44 -14.84 14.59 1.10
C LEU A 44 -14.16 15.05 2.39
N MET A 45 -12.83 15.09 2.42
CA MET A 45 -12.07 15.55 3.60
C MET A 45 -12.32 17.03 3.89
N LYS A 46 -12.33 17.87 2.85
CA LYS A 46 -12.62 19.31 2.98
C LYS A 46 -14.06 19.55 3.46
N ALA A 47 -15.03 18.76 2.97
CA ALA A 47 -16.40 18.83 3.45
C ALA A 47 -16.53 18.50 4.94
N ASN A 48 -15.63 17.65 5.47
CA ASN A 48 -15.52 17.30 6.88
C ASN A 48 -14.67 18.29 7.72
N GLY A 49 -14.20 19.40 7.13
CA GLY A 49 -13.47 20.45 7.83
C GLY A 49 -11.96 20.19 7.98
N THR A 50 -11.41 19.17 7.31
CA THR A 50 -9.96 18.91 7.31
C THR A 50 -9.23 19.99 6.51
N ASN A 51 -8.10 20.48 7.03
CA ASN A 51 -7.24 21.39 6.25
C ASN A 51 -6.60 20.67 5.05
N ASP A 52 -6.31 21.43 3.99
CA ASP A 52 -5.80 20.92 2.71
C ASP A 52 -4.55 20.04 2.84
N LYS A 53 -3.62 20.38 3.73
CA LYS A 53 -2.37 19.63 3.90
C LYS A 53 -2.61 18.26 4.53
N ALA A 54 -3.41 18.21 5.59
CA ALA A 54 -3.79 16.97 6.26
C ALA A 54 -4.69 16.11 5.36
N ALA A 55 -5.64 16.73 4.66
CA ALA A 55 -6.49 16.06 3.68
C ALA A 55 -5.66 15.39 2.58
N LYS A 56 -4.68 16.11 2.01
CA LYS A 56 -3.80 15.56 0.99
C LYS A 56 -2.97 14.39 1.50
N ALA A 57 -2.32 14.53 2.66
CA ALA A 57 -1.51 13.46 3.23
C ALA A 57 -2.35 12.19 3.48
N PHE A 58 -3.58 12.35 3.96
CA PHE A 58 -4.51 11.24 4.19
C PHE A 58 -4.96 10.58 2.88
N CYS A 59 -5.39 11.36 1.89
CA CYS A 59 -5.82 10.85 0.59
C CYS A 59 -4.69 10.12 -0.15
N ASP A 60 -3.48 10.67 -0.12
CA ASP A 60 -2.30 10.05 -0.72
C ASP A 60 -2.02 8.69 -0.07
N CYS A 61 -2.10 8.60 1.27
CA CYS A 61 -1.93 7.34 2.00
C CYS A 61 -2.99 6.31 1.61
N MET A 62 -4.26 6.70 1.58
CA MET A 62 -5.35 5.78 1.22
C MET A 62 -5.17 5.24 -0.19
N LEU A 63 -4.82 6.10 -1.15
CA LEU A 63 -4.55 5.68 -2.52
C LEU A 63 -3.34 4.74 -2.60
N GLU A 64 -2.24 5.02 -1.89
CA GLU A 64 -1.08 4.14 -1.85
C GLU A 64 -1.47 2.74 -1.35
N LYS A 65 -2.15 2.65 -0.20
CA LYS A 65 -2.53 1.36 0.40
C LYS A 65 -3.54 0.59 -0.44
N THR A 66 -4.52 1.29 -1.02
CA THR A 66 -5.51 0.67 -1.90
C THR A 66 -4.86 0.18 -3.19
N SER A 67 -4.10 1.05 -3.87
CA SER A 67 -3.50 0.72 -5.17
C SER A 67 -2.41 -0.34 -5.08
N ASP A 68 -1.72 -0.46 -3.94
CA ASP A 68 -0.72 -1.51 -3.72
C ASP A 68 -1.34 -2.91 -3.77
N LYS A 69 -2.57 -3.07 -3.26
CA LYS A 69 -3.21 -4.39 -3.06
C LYS A 69 -4.36 -4.68 -4.03
N TYR A 70 -4.97 -3.65 -4.60
CA TYR A 70 -6.21 -3.76 -5.37
C TYR A 70 -6.09 -3.03 -6.71
N THR A 71 -6.62 -3.63 -7.76
CA THR A 71 -6.90 -2.95 -9.03
C THR A 71 -8.06 -1.96 -8.85
N PRO A 72 -8.23 -0.98 -9.77
CA PRO A 72 -9.37 -0.06 -9.72
C PRO A 72 -10.73 -0.79 -9.67
N GLU A 73 -10.87 -1.89 -10.40
CA GLU A 73 -12.12 -2.67 -10.45
C GLU A 73 -12.40 -3.45 -9.17
N GLU A 74 -11.35 -3.92 -8.50
CA GLU A 74 -11.46 -4.58 -7.19
C GLU A 74 -11.79 -3.55 -6.11
N ALA A 75 -11.09 -2.41 -6.09
CA ALA A 75 -11.32 -1.32 -5.16
C ALA A 75 -12.76 -0.79 -5.24
N ALA A 76 -13.31 -0.62 -6.45
CA ALA A 76 -14.67 -0.14 -6.65
C ALA A 76 -15.77 -1.08 -6.12
N LYS A 77 -15.44 -2.33 -5.80
CA LYS A 77 -16.37 -3.33 -5.25
C LYS A 77 -16.25 -3.48 -3.73
N MET A 78 -15.32 -2.76 -3.12
CA MET A 78 -15.07 -2.86 -1.69
C MET A 78 -16.20 -2.22 -0.89
N THR A 79 -16.46 -2.82 0.26
CA THR A 79 -17.31 -2.22 1.29
C THR A 79 -16.53 -1.20 2.11
N LEU A 80 -17.23 -0.23 2.69
CA LEU A 80 -16.63 0.77 3.58
C LEU A 80 -15.82 0.14 4.74
N GLU A 81 -16.26 -1.01 5.26
CA GLU A 81 -15.53 -1.70 6.34
C GLU A 81 -14.22 -2.32 5.87
N GLU A 82 -14.16 -2.79 4.62
CA GLU A 82 -12.91 -3.32 4.05
C GLU A 82 -11.95 -2.18 3.74
N GLU A 83 -12.45 -1.08 3.20
CA GLU A 83 -11.69 0.14 2.98
C GLU A 83 -11.10 0.67 4.31
N ARG A 84 -11.91 0.74 5.37
CA ARG A 84 -11.46 1.19 6.69
C ARG A 84 -10.31 0.35 7.25
N LYS A 85 -10.30 -0.96 6.99
CA LYS A 85 -9.18 -1.85 7.39
C LYS A 85 -7.91 -1.55 6.60
N ILE A 86 -8.03 -1.19 5.33
CA ILE A 86 -6.87 -0.80 4.51
C ILE A 86 -6.29 0.51 5.02
N TRP A 87 -7.16 1.45 5.40
CA TRP A 87 -6.79 2.81 5.78
C TRP A 87 -6.51 2.98 7.28
N GLU A 88 -6.57 1.90 8.08
CA GLU A 88 -6.43 1.96 9.54
C GLU A 88 -5.10 2.59 10.01
N ASN A 89 -4.07 2.50 9.17
CA ASN A 89 -2.73 3.05 9.43
C ASN A 89 -2.46 4.37 8.69
N CYS A 90 -3.45 4.89 7.96
CA CYS A 90 -3.37 6.25 7.44
C CYS A 90 -3.72 7.18 8.59
N ASP A 91 -2.70 7.85 9.14
CA ASP A 91 -2.83 8.69 10.31
C ASP A 91 -3.79 9.85 10.02
N TYR A 92 -5.02 9.69 10.49
CA TYR A 92 -6.06 10.71 10.43
C TYR A 92 -6.40 11.12 11.85
N GLN A 93 -5.82 12.24 12.27
CA GLN A 93 -6.18 12.91 13.52
C GLN A 93 -7.50 13.66 13.25
N TRP A 94 -8.64 13.01 13.54
CA TRP A 94 -9.98 13.59 13.55
C TRP A 94 -10.22 14.56 14.72
#